data_AF-A0A9D7S1F1-F1
#
_entry.id   AF-A0A9D7S1F1-F1
#
_cell.length_a   1.000
_cell.length_b   1.000
_cell.length_c   1.000
_cell.angle_alpha   90.00
_cell.angle_beta   90.00
_cell.angle_gamma   90.00
#
_symmetry.space_group_name_H-M   'P 1'
#
loop_
_entity.id
_entity.type
_entity.pdbx_description
1 polymer ?
#
loop_
_entity_poly.entity_id
_entity_poly.type
_entity_poly.pdbx_seq_one_letter_code
_entity_poly.pdbx_strand_id
1 'polypeptide(L)'
;MSAWKKFLAMGLASALLAACGGGGGDGGGSLSAPAAGSMRYDVVGGVSTLPSNRSQIPPENNSPFWVQLNVRVLRANGSPVPDGTNVNIRTSNVRSLALSILDDPATTDRNEFAQFFGTVFAPTVAGQATFFIHSQLDPGSVAITASTPDPEQPSRTLELTIPFTISQGPPPFERIQIEPARTILPANVFGITPFWGSPFIVETTITRRNVSGDLLPSGTVQVSLNPITNTAYSTLDDPATTAINEFDQLIGQGTEDIVAGKLTLFIHSFNITGQATQPGPFTLTITATDPSTGANLSKQQLFQIVAQAPQLPATIEIIRQSATLYIQGSGGNNTLLMQALVKDGAAALIPDPIAGATFNNVQWDIVDQGVNGGEVFRGVNAAGLAVEGRSIRVR
;
A
#
# COMPACT_ATOMS: atom_id res chain seq x y z
N MET A 1 19.21 52.84 -39.75
CA MET A 1 20.35 53.27 -40.61
C MET A 1 21.39 53.85 -39.67
N SER A 2 22.62 53.37 -39.49
CA SER A 2 23.59 52.64 -40.31
C SER A 2 24.47 51.85 -39.31
N ALA A 3 24.44 50.51 -39.22
CA ALA A 3 25.04 49.52 -40.12
C ALA A 3 26.58 49.67 -40.22
N TRP A 4 27.37 48.79 -39.59
CA TRP A 4 27.74 47.44 -40.05
C TRP A 4 29.15 47.47 -40.67
N LYS A 5 29.94 46.44 -40.34
CA LYS A 5 31.15 45.92 -41.01
C LYS A 5 32.47 46.04 -40.21
N LYS A 6 33.07 44.85 -40.09
CA LYS A 6 34.51 44.52 -40.00
C LYS A 6 35.08 44.17 -38.62
N PHE A 7 34.63 43.04 -38.07
CA PHE A 7 35.51 42.09 -37.37
C PHE A 7 34.96 40.68 -37.62
N LEU A 8 35.51 39.98 -38.62
CA LEU A 8 35.23 38.56 -38.85
C LEU A 8 36.41 37.90 -39.58
N ALA A 9 36.88 36.79 -38.99
CA ALA A 9 37.49 35.61 -39.61
C ALA A 9 38.84 35.75 -40.32
N MET A 10 39.71 34.74 -40.47
CA MET A 10 39.93 33.39 -39.93
C MET A 10 41.01 32.80 -40.86
N GLY A 11 41.96 32.02 -40.36
CA GLY A 11 42.85 31.18 -41.19
C GLY A 11 44.24 31.07 -40.57
N LEU A 12 44.94 29.93 -40.60
CA LEU A 12 44.64 28.57 -41.00
C LEU A 12 45.77 27.72 -40.39
N ALA A 13 45.50 26.48 -39.98
CA ALA A 13 46.50 25.55 -39.46
C ALA A 13 47.54 25.11 -40.51
N SER A 14 48.77 24.75 -40.07
CA SER A 14 49.48 23.46 -40.31
C SER A 14 51.00 23.57 -40.52
N ALA A 15 51.75 22.94 -39.59
CA ALA A 15 52.96 22.10 -39.74
C ALA A 15 54.23 22.58 -40.49
N LEU A 16 55.40 22.47 -39.81
CA LEU A 16 56.47 21.50 -40.10
C LEU A 16 57.71 21.67 -39.17
N LEU A 17 58.00 20.59 -38.44
CA LEU A 17 59.29 19.96 -38.07
C LEU A 17 60.54 20.74 -37.60
N ALA A 18 61.02 20.27 -36.44
CA ALA A 18 62.38 19.76 -36.15
C ALA A 18 63.59 20.72 -36.06
N ALA A 19 64.05 20.90 -34.82
CA ALA A 19 65.47 20.89 -34.42
C ALA A 19 65.50 20.43 -32.96
N CYS A 20 65.85 19.18 -32.65
CA CYS A 20 67.21 18.68 -32.47
C CYS A 20 68.10 19.59 -31.61
N GLY A 21 68.09 19.29 -30.32
CA GLY A 21 69.11 19.59 -29.33
C GLY A 21 68.64 18.88 -28.05
N GLY A 22 69.25 17.84 -27.54
CA GLY A 22 70.60 17.33 -27.71
C GLY A 22 71.10 16.97 -26.33
N GLY A 23 71.17 15.66 -26.05
CA GLY A 23 72.16 15.08 -25.13
C GLY A 23 71.82 15.00 -23.64
N GLY A 24 71.78 13.76 -23.16
CA GLY A 24 72.62 13.37 -22.02
C GLY A 24 71.89 13.06 -20.72
N GLY A 25 71.84 11.78 -20.37
CA GLY A 25 71.65 11.36 -18.98
C GLY A 25 70.90 10.05 -18.82
N ASP A 26 71.59 8.93 -19.06
CA ASP A 26 71.28 7.67 -18.39
C ASP A 26 71.49 7.86 -16.88
N GLY A 27 70.46 8.38 -16.22
CA GLY A 27 70.32 8.36 -14.78
C GLY A 27 69.11 7.49 -14.49
N GLY A 28 69.33 6.29 -13.96
CA GLY A 28 68.31 5.39 -13.44
C GLY A 28 67.60 5.96 -12.20
N GLY A 29 67.06 7.17 -12.31
CA GLY A 29 66.06 7.70 -11.43
C GLY A 29 64.72 7.14 -11.87
N SER A 30 64.32 6.03 -11.27
CA SER A 30 62.91 5.67 -11.19
C SER A 30 62.17 6.92 -10.71
N LEU A 31 61.48 7.63 -11.63
CA LEU A 31 60.44 8.55 -11.24
C LEU A 31 59.43 7.67 -10.53
N SER A 32 59.43 7.71 -9.19
CA SER A 32 58.49 6.93 -8.39
C SER A 32 57.11 7.21 -8.94
N ALA A 33 56.36 6.15 -9.22
CA ALA A 33 54.99 6.27 -9.71
C ALA A 33 54.26 7.28 -8.82
N PRO A 34 53.47 8.22 -9.39
CA PRO A 34 52.62 9.12 -8.63
C PRO A 34 51.98 8.37 -7.47
N ALA A 35 52.13 8.92 -6.26
CA ALA A 35 51.55 8.35 -5.07
C ALA A 35 50.05 8.11 -5.29
N ALA A 36 49.49 7.11 -4.61
CA ALA A 36 48.07 6.81 -4.73
C ALA A 36 47.22 7.74 -3.89
N GLY A 37 46.04 8.07 -4.42
CA GLY A 37 44.96 8.56 -3.60
C GLY A 37 44.56 7.56 -2.52
N SER A 38 43.66 7.96 -1.64
CA SER A 38 43.16 7.07 -0.57
C SER A 38 41.64 7.17 -0.46
N MET A 39 41.03 6.10 0.02
CA MET A 39 39.62 6.07 0.37
C MET A 39 39.45 5.80 1.86
N ARG A 40 38.45 6.44 2.44
CA ARG A 40 37.99 6.24 3.82
C ARG A 40 36.48 6.09 3.82
N TYR A 41 35.94 5.42 4.83
CA TYR A 41 34.51 5.30 5.00
C TYR A 41 34.09 5.73 6.40
N ASP A 42 32.83 6.11 6.50
CA ASP A 42 32.14 6.41 7.74
C ASP A 42 30.71 5.91 7.61
N VAL A 43 30.28 5.05 8.52
CA VAL A 43 28.86 4.67 8.63
C VAL A 43 28.27 5.54 9.73
N VAL A 44 27.19 6.25 9.42
CA VAL A 44 26.58 7.19 10.37
C VAL A 44 26.23 6.48 11.67
N GLY A 45 26.70 7.03 12.79
CA GLY A 45 26.54 6.42 14.12
C GLY A 45 27.54 5.30 14.45
N GLY A 46 28.53 5.04 13.59
CA GLY A 46 29.53 3.98 13.79
C GLY A 46 28.95 2.57 13.75
N VAL A 47 27.77 2.40 13.15
CA VAL A 47 27.06 1.13 13.09
C VAL A 47 27.78 0.18 12.13
N SER A 48 28.14 -1.00 12.60
CA SER A 48 28.74 -2.06 11.76
C SER A 48 27.82 -3.26 11.57
N THR A 49 26.60 -3.21 12.10
CA THR A 49 25.62 -4.28 12.03
C THR A 49 24.19 -3.77 11.95
N LEU A 50 23.35 -4.43 11.15
CA LEU A 50 21.89 -4.22 11.12
C LEU A 50 21.17 -5.55 11.41
N PRO A 51 19.98 -5.55 12.01
CA PRO A 51 19.11 -6.73 12.06
C PRO A 51 18.59 -7.07 10.65
N SER A 52 18.39 -8.36 10.35
CA SER A 52 17.74 -8.76 9.10
C SER A 52 16.26 -8.34 9.03
N ASN A 53 15.83 -7.84 7.88
CA ASN A 53 14.48 -7.31 7.65
C ASN A 53 13.53 -8.39 7.13
N ARG A 54 13.23 -9.37 7.99
CA ARG A 54 12.42 -10.54 7.62
C ARG A 54 10.94 -10.23 7.37
N SER A 55 10.45 -9.10 7.89
CA SER A 55 9.09 -8.59 7.67
C SER A 55 8.98 -7.70 6.42
N GLN A 56 10.08 -7.49 5.69
CA GLN A 56 10.14 -6.66 4.48
C GLN A 56 9.59 -5.24 4.69
N ILE A 57 9.91 -4.65 5.83
CA ILE A 57 9.52 -3.28 6.16
C ILE A 57 10.23 -2.32 5.20
N PRO A 58 9.52 -1.42 4.51
CA PRO A 58 10.16 -0.48 3.60
C PRO A 58 11.12 0.48 4.33
N PRO A 59 12.01 1.16 3.60
CA PRO A 59 12.84 2.20 4.20
C PRO A 59 11.98 3.35 4.73
N GLU A 60 11.90 3.45 6.05
CA GLU A 60 11.16 4.49 6.76
C GLU A 60 12.13 5.24 7.68
N ASN A 61 11.81 6.49 8.04
CA ASN A 61 12.59 7.23 9.02
C ASN A 61 12.68 6.46 10.34
N ASN A 62 13.85 6.50 10.98
CA ASN A 62 14.15 5.76 12.22
C ASN A 62 13.95 4.24 12.15
N SER A 63 13.84 3.66 10.95
CA SER A 63 13.83 2.21 10.79
C SER A 63 15.19 1.61 11.14
N PRO A 64 15.25 0.50 11.90
CA PRO A 64 16.50 -0.16 12.25
C PRO A 64 17.12 -0.95 11.09
N PHE A 65 16.45 -0.99 9.92
CA PHE A 65 16.83 -1.83 8.78
C PHE A 65 17.69 -1.12 7.73
N TRP A 66 18.07 0.14 7.95
CA TRP A 66 18.97 0.84 7.05
C TRP A 66 19.89 1.83 7.78
N VAL A 67 21.01 2.17 7.15
CA VAL A 67 21.94 3.18 7.65
C VAL A 67 22.66 3.88 6.50
N GLN A 68 23.03 5.15 6.70
CA GLN A 68 23.83 5.91 5.74
C GLN A 68 25.31 5.50 5.81
N LEU A 69 25.91 5.31 4.63
CA LEU A 69 27.34 5.09 4.42
C LEU A 69 27.93 6.25 3.62
N ASN A 70 28.97 6.86 4.17
CA ASN A 70 29.77 7.90 3.55
C ASN A 70 31.10 7.32 3.10
N VAL A 71 31.48 7.54 1.84
CA VAL A 71 32.80 7.19 1.31
C VAL A 71 33.51 8.47 0.92
N ARG A 72 34.65 8.75 1.57
CA ARG A 72 35.52 9.88 1.27
C ARG A 72 36.68 9.44 0.42
N VAL A 73 36.91 10.13 -0.69
CA VAL A 73 38.02 9.92 -1.61
C VAL A 73 38.95 11.13 -1.55
N LEU A 74 40.23 10.87 -1.33
CA LEU A 74 41.27 11.86 -1.22
C LEU A 74 42.33 11.61 -2.30
N ARG A 75 42.89 12.69 -2.83
CA ARG A 75 44.11 12.66 -3.64
C ARG A 75 45.32 12.29 -2.78
N ALA A 76 46.46 11.94 -3.37
CA ALA A 76 47.68 11.62 -2.64
C ALA A 76 48.18 12.79 -1.78
N ASN A 77 47.90 14.04 -2.18
CA ASN A 77 48.21 15.22 -1.39
C ASN A 77 47.24 15.46 -0.19
N GLY A 78 46.27 14.57 0.02
CA GLY A 78 45.27 14.65 1.08
C GLY A 78 44.08 15.59 0.82
N SER A 79 44.03 16.28 -0.33
CA SER A 79 42.87 17.10 -0.70
C SER A 79 41.72 16.23 -1.23
N PRO A 80 40.45 16.66 -1.09
CA PRO A 80 39.33 15.95 -1.69
C PRO A 80 39.46 15.85 -3.22
N VAL A 81 38.90 14.79 -3.80
CA VAL A 81 38.74 14.67 -5.26
C VAL A 81 37.73 15.70 -5.78
N PRO A 82 37.77 16.07 -7.08
CA PRO A 82 36.78 16.99 -7.65
C PRO A 82 35.35 16.47 -7.51
N ASP A 83 34.40 17.39 -7.37
CA ASP A 83 32.98 17.09 -7.41
C ASP A 83 32.61 16.39 -8.72
N GLY A 84 31.65 15.46 -8.65
CA GLY A 84 31.26 14.64 -9.79
C GLY A 84 32.16 13.42 -10.04
N THR A 85 33.21 13.20 -9.24
CA THR A 85 33.97 11.93 -9.30
C THR A 85 33.05 10.80 -8.83
N ASN A 86 32.80 9.81 -9.69
CA ASN A 86 31.90 8.69 -9.40
C ASN A 86 32.57 7.64 -8.52
N VAL A 87 31.98 7.37 -7.36
CA VAL A 87 32.31 6.22 -6.52
C VAL A 87 31.32 5.12 -6.81
N ASN A 88 31.82 3.95 -7.19
CA ASN A 88 31.02 2.73 -7.33
C ASN A 88 31.07 1.95 -6.03
N ILE A 89 29.96 1.32 -5.67
CA ILE A 89 29.90 0.46 -4.51
C ILE A 89 29.13 -0.81 -4.84
N ARG A 90 29.62 -1.96 -4.36
CA ARG A 90 28.99 -3.27 -4.54
C ARG A 90 28.97 -4.07 -3.26
N THR A 91 27.94 -4.89 -3.07
CA THR A 91 27.82 -5.86 -1.98
C THR A 91 28.23 -7.25 -2.43
N SER A 92 28.84 -8.03 -1.53
CA SER A 92 29.16 -9.44 -1.78
C SER A 92 27.94 -10.37 -1.71
N ASN A 93 26.83 -9.94 -1.09
CA ASN A 93 25.63 -10.75 -0.94
C ASN A 93 24.34 -9.89 -0.86
N VAL A 94 23.59 -9.86 -1.96
CA VAL A 94 22.31 -9.13 -2.07
C VAL A 94 21.18 -9.71 -1.24
N ARG A 95 21.26 -10.99 -0.82
CA ARG A 95 20.23 -11.59 0.04
C ARG A 95 20.32 -11.13 1.50
N SER A 96 21.49 -10.64 1.91
CA SER A 96 21.73 -10.09 3.25
C SER A 96 21.71 -8.57 3.25
N LEU A 97 22.28 -7.93 2.23
CA LEU A 97 22.46 -6.48 2.20
C LEU A 97 22.26 -5.94 0.80
N ALA A 98 21.42 -4.92 0.66
CA ALA A 98 21.27 -4.17 -0.58
C ALA A 98 21.69 -2.71 -0.41
N LEU A 99 21.90 -2.04 -1.54
CA LEU A 99 22.42 -0.68 -1.62
C LEU A 99 21.42 0.22 -2.36
N SER A 100 21.39 1.50 -1.97
CA SER A 100 20.64 2.55 -2.66
C SER A 100 21.38 3.90 -2.56
N ILE A 101 20.84 4.92 -3.23
CA ILE A 101 21.34 6.30 -3.23
C ILE A 101 20.25 7.26 -2.75
N LEU A 102 20.61 8.53 -2.58
CA LEU A 102 19.63 9.58 -2.28
C LEU A 102 18.64 9.69 -3.45
N ASP A 103 17.39 9.99 -3.10
CA ASP A 103 16.35 10.32 -4.08
C ASP A 103 16.75 11.57 -4.88
N ASP A 104 16.70 11.51 -6.21
CA ASP A 104 16.98 12.66 -7.07
C ASP A 104 15.67 13.41 -7.37
N PRO A 105 15.60 14.74 -7.17
CA PRO A 105 14.43 15.53 -7.57
C PRO A 105 14.06 15.41 -9.07
N ALA A 106 14.96 14.92 -9.94
CA ALA A 106 14.69 14.71 -11.36
C ALA A 106 13.73 13.55 -11.65
N THR A 107 13.61 12.56 -10.75
CA THR A 107 12.82 11.33 -10.91
C THR A 107 11.58 11.35 -10.01
N THR A 108 10.64 12.25 -10.28
CA THR A 108 9.46 12.47 -9.41
C THR A 108 8.52 11.26 -9.24
N ASP A 109 8.58 10.28 -10.16
CA ASP A 109 7.79 9.06 -10.15
C ASP A 109 8.50 7.87 -9.50
N ARG A 110 9.77 8.04 -9.12
CA ARG A 110 10.64 6.95 -8.69
C ARG A 110 11.48 7.40 -7.50
N ASN A 111 11.24 6.78 -6.34
CA ASN A 111 12.07 6.99 -5.17
C ASN A 111 13.31 6.08 -5.19
N GLU A 112 14.48 6.59 -5.56
CA GLU A 112 15.72 5.79 -5.61
C GLU A 112 16.16 5.23 -4.25
N PHE A 113 15.83 5.92 -3.15
CA PHE A 113 16.16 5.45 -1.80
C PHE A 113 15.39 4.18 -1.42
N ALA A 114 14.19 4.01 -1.97
CA ALA A 114 13.36 2.82 -1.79
C ALA A 114 13.68 1.68 -2.78
N GLN A 115 14.76 1.82 -3.57
CA GLN A 115 15.14 0.83 -4.57
C GLN A 115 16.50 0.20 -4.28
N PHE A 116 16.52 -1.12 -4.40
CA PHE A 116 17.59 -1.94 -3.88
C PHE A 116 18.40 -2.59 -4.99
N PHE A 117 19.71 -2.39 -4.94
CA PHE A 117 20.65 -2.92 -5.92
C PHE A 117 21.83 -3.62 -5.24
N GLY A 118 22.46 -4.54 -5.98
CA GLY A 118 23.74 -5.13 -5.58
C GLY A 118 24.94 -4.23 -5.86
N THR A 119 24.80 -3.31 -6.79
CA THR A 119 25.81 -2.32 -7.19
C THR A 119 25.13 -0.99 -7.47
N VAL A 120 25.67 0.10 -6.93
CA VAL A 120 25.23 1.48 -7.23
C VAL A 120 26.45 2.39 -7.39
N PHE A 121 26.24 3.60 -7.87
CA PHE A 121 27.27 4.64 -7.90
C PHE A 121 26.68 5.99 -7.47
N ALA A 122 27.53 6.83 -6.90
CA ALA A 122 27.16 8.20 -6.55
C ALA A 122 28.34 9.15 -6.83
N PRO A 123 28.08 10.37 -7.36
CA PRO A 123 29.09 11.38 -7.51
C PRO A 123 29.52 11.93 -6.14
N THR A 124 30.78 12.33 -6.04
CA THR A 124 31.30 13.01 -4.85
C THR A 124 30.88 14.49 -4.82
N VAL A 125 30.67 15.01 -3.61
CA VAL A 125 30.58 16.43 -3.28
C VAL A 125 31.61 16.71 -2.18
N ALA A 126 32.52 17.64 -2.41
CA ALA A 126 33.71 17.88 -1.58
C ALA A 126 34.51 16.59 -1.28
N GLY A 127 34.61 15.70 -2.29
CA GLY A 127 35.30 14.42 -2.18
C GLY A 127 34.56 13.34 -1.38
N GLN A 128 33.28 13.52 -1.05
CA GLN A 128 32.46 12.54 -0.34
C GLN A 128 31.28 12.07 -1.19
N ALA A 129 31.11 10.75 -1.32
CA ALA A 129 29.93 10.12 -1.90
C ALA A 129 29.08 9.48 -0.79
N THR A 130 27.76 9.58 -0.93
CA THR A 130 26.80 9.08 0.07
C THR A 130 25.96 7.95 -0.51
N PHE A 131 25.82 6.89 0.28
CA PHE A 131 25.06 5.69 -0.04
C PHE A 131 24.20 5.29 1.15
N PHE A 132 23.25 4.38 0.93
CA PHE A 132 22.48 3.77 2.02
C PHE A 132 22.53 2.26 1.93
N ILE A 133 22.81 1.66 3.08
CA ILE A 133 22.86 0.23 3.30
C ILE A 133 21.51 -0.20 3.83
N HIS A 134 20.89 -1.21 3.20
CA HIS A 134 19.63 -1.80 3.62
C HIS A 134 19.82 -3.27 3.98
N SER A 135 19.40 -3.66 5.17
CA SER A 135 19.38 -5.08 5.54
C SER A 135 18.24 -5.81 4.82
N GLN A 136 18.51 -7.05 4.46
CA GLN A 136 17.60 -7.92 3.73
C GLN A 136 17.25 -9.14 4.60
N LEU A 137 16.79 -10.22 3.97
CA LEU A 137 16.17 -11.36 4.66
C LEU A 137 17.17 -12.19 5.48
N ASP A 138 18.37 -12.40 4.93
CA ASP A 138 19.30 -13.39 5.45
C ASP A 138 20.38 -12.76 6.34
N PRO A 139 20.58 -13.24 7.57
CA PRO A 139 21.73 -12.83 8.37
C PRO A 139 23.04 -13.35 7.77
N GLY A 140 24.13 -12.65 8.04
CA GLY A 140 25.47 -13.05 7.60
C GLY A 140 26.45 -11.89 7.49
N SER A 141 27.73 -12.21 7.36
CA SER A 141 28.78 -11.24 7.08
C SER A 141 28.76 -10.84 5.60
N VAL A 142 28.91 -9.55 5.34
CA VAL A 142 28.93 -8.98 3.99
C VAL A 142 30.16 -8.09 3.84
N ALA A 143 30.82 -8.18 2.69
CA ALA A 143 31.85 -7.23 2.30
C ALA A 143 31.25 -6.24 1.30
N ILE A 144 31.38 -4.95 1.60
CA ILE A 144 31.02 -3.88 0.68
C ILE A 144 32.31 -3.36 0.07
N THR A 145 32.42 -3.35 -1.26
CA THR A 145 33.60 -2.85 -1.96
C THR A 145 33.27 -1.52 -2.62
N ALA A 146 33.96 -0.45 -2.21
CA ALA A 146 33.94 0.83 -2.88
C ALA A 146 35.11 0.92 -3.86
N SER A 147 34.88 1.51 -5.03
CA SER A 147 35.92 1.74 -6.03
C SER A 147 35.70 3.02 -6.85
N THR A 148 36.81 3.62 -7.26
CA THR A 148 36.81 4.80 -8.16
C THR A 148 38.12 4.80 -8.95
N PRO A 149 38.14 5.30 -10.20
CA PRO A 149 39.38 5.64 -10.87
C PRO A 149 40.20 6.61 -10.01
N ASP A 150 41.51 6.43 -9.99
CA ASP A 150 42.41 7.34 -9.30
C ASP A 150 42.57 8.64 -10.13
N PRO A 151 42.24 9.82 -9.57
CA PRO A 151 42.36 11.08 -10.29
C PRO A 151 43.80 11.44 -10.70
N GLU A 152 44.82 10.86 -10.05
CA GLU A 152 46.23 11.10 -10.34
C GLU A 152 46.76 10.12 -11.40
N GLN A 153 46.13 8.96 -11.53
CA GLN A 153 46.44 7.94 -12.53
C GLN A 153 45.15 7.21 -12.98
N PRO A 154 44.44 7.68 -14.03
CA PRO A 154 43.13 7.13 -14.39
C PRO A 154 43.10 5.64 -14.78
N SER A 155 44.26 5.03 -15.09
CA SER A 155 44.40 3.59 -15.32
C SER A 155 44.49 2.76 -14.04
N ARG A 156 44.64 3.40 -12.88
CA ARG A 156 44.63 2.80 -11.54
C ARG A 156 43.24 2.97 -10.92
N THR A 157 42.76 1.93 -10.25
CA THR A 157 41.53 1.96 -9.47
C THR A 157 41.88 2.01 -7.99
N LEU A 158 41.33 2.98 -7.27
CA LEU A 158 41.32 2.96 -5.81
C LEU A 158 40.24 1.98 -5.36
N GLU A 159 40.54 1.09 -4.41
CA GLU A 159 39.60 0.14 -3.82
C GLU A 159 39.61 0.19 -2.29
N LEU A 160 38.44 -0.01 -1.68
CA LEU A 160 38.25 -0.08 -0.23
C LEU A 160 37.20 -1.15 0.09
N THR A 161 37.58 -2.11 0.94
CA THR A 161 36.67 -3.13 1.45
C THR A 161 36.18 -2.74 2.84
N ILE A 162 34.86 -2.66 2.98
CA ILE A 162 34.15 -2.26 4.19
C ILE A 162 33.45 -3.51 4.73
N PRO A 163 33.89 -4.07 5.87
CA PRO A 163 33.20 -5.19 6.50
C PRO A 163 31.89 -4.71 7.12
N PHE A 164 30.82 -5.48 6.92
CA PHE A 164 29.51 -5.23 7.51
C PHE A 164 28.87 -6.55 7.92
N THR A 165 27.96 -6.52 8.89
CA THR A 165 27.26 -7.74 9.34
C THR A 165 25.76 -7.51 9.37
N ILE A 166 25.01 -8.52 8.95
CA ILE A 166 23.57 -8.58 9.12
C ILE A 166 23.31 -9.60 10.21
N SER A 167 22.89 -9.13 11.37
CA SER A 167 22.51 -9.97 12.51
C SER A 167 21.12 -10.57 12.32
N GLN A 168 20.80 -11.62 13.08
CA GLN A 168 19.48 -12.20 13.07
C GLN A 168 18.45 -11.18 13.57
N GLY A 169 17.59 -10.71 12.68
CA GLY A 169 16.47 -9.84 13.03
C GLY A 169 15.30 -10.59 13.67
N PRO A 170 14.27 -9.86 14.09
CA PRO A 170 13.07 -10.43 14.70
C PRO A 170 12.39 -11.45 13.77
N PRO A 171 11.63 -12.41 14.31
CA PRO A 171 10.73 -13.25 13.52
C PRO A 171 9.77 -12.38 12.68
N PRO A 172 9.29 -12.82 11.51
CA PRO A 172 8.34 -12.09 10.70
C PRO A 172 7.10 -11.73 11.52
N PHE A 173 6.67 -10.48 11.39
CA PHE A 173 5.52 -9.95 12.10
C PHE A 173 4.79 -8.94 11.23
N GLU A 174 3.49 -8.78 11.50
CA GLU A 174 2.71 -7.69 10.95
C GLU A 174 2.67 -6.54 11.97
N ARG A 175 2.77 -5.30 11.50
CA ARG A 175 2.64 -4.13 12.38
C ARG A 175 1.20 -3.92 12.84
N ILE A 176 0.22 -4.31 12.01
CA ILE A 176 -1.19 -4.42 12.38
C ILE A 176 -1.62 -5.85 12.07
N GLN A 177 -2.06 -6.57 13.09
CA GLN A 177 -2.63 -7.91 12.95
C GLN A 177 -4.07 -7.89 13.45
N ILE A 178 -4.98 -8.53 12.72
CA ILE A 178 -6.40 -8.66 13.06
C ILE A 178 -6.70 -10.14 13.26
N GLU A 179 -7.15 -10.51 14.46
CA GLU A 179 -7.38 -11.90 14.87
C GLU A 179 -8.82 -12.05 15.39
N PRO A 180 -9.80 -12.27 14.49
CA PRO A 180 -11.17 -12.54 14.90
C PRO A 180 -11.33 -13.99 15.36
N ALA A 181 -12.15 -14.24 16.39
CA ALA A 181 -12.48 -15.59 16.82
C ALA A 181 -13.25 -16.40 15.74
N ARG A 182 -13.96 -15.70 14.84
CA ARG A 182 -14.57 -16.22 13.62
C ARG A 182 -14.83 -15.09 12.62
N THR A 183 -14.91 -15.42 11.34
CA THR A 183 -15.20 -14.45 10.27
C THR A 183 -16.63 -14.53 9.75
N ILE A 184 -17.42 -15.49 10.24
CA ILE A 184 -18.81 -15.72 9.82
C ILE A 184 -19.73 -15.39 11.00
N LEU A 185 -20.71 -14.53 10.76
CA LEU A 185 -21.75 -14.18 11.72
C LEU A 185 -23.14 -14.53 11.15
N PRO A 186 -24.07 -15.03 11.96
CA PRO A 186 -25.45 -15.16 11.55
C PRO A 186 -26.12 -13.78 11.42
N ALA A 187 -27.12 -13.68 10.54
CA ALA A 187 -27.97 -12.50 10.43
C ALA A 187 -28.84 -12.32 11.69
N ASN A 188 -28.78 -11.15 12.33
CA ASN A 188 -29.56 -10.82 13.54
C ASN A 188 -30.97 -10.34 13.21
N VAL A 189 -31.75 -11.20 12.54
CA VAL A 189 -33.05 -10.83 11.97
C VAL A 189 -34.06 -10.29 12.98
N PHE A 190 -33.94 -10.71 14.26
CA PHE A 190 -34.85 -10.29 15.33
C PHE A 190 -34.39 -9.02 16.07
N GLY A 191 -33.26 -8.41 15.68
CA GLY A 191 -32.74 -7.22 16.34
C GLY A 191 -32.41 -7.48 17.81
N ILE A 192 -31.86 -8.65 18.11
CA ILE A 192 -31.45 -9.01 19.47
C ILE A 192 -30.33 -8.05 19.87
N THR A 193 -30.52 -7.36 20.99
CA THR A 193 -29.53 -6.41 21.52
C THR A 193 -28.24 -7.13 21.92
N PRO A 194 -27.10 -6.42 21.96
CA PRO A 194 -25.85 -7.00 22.42
C PRO A 194 -25.96 -7.64 23.82
N PHE A 195 -25.30 -8.77 24.00
CA PHE A 195 -25.05 -9.41 25.29
C PHE A 195 -23.87 -10.36 25.18
N TRP A 196 -23.22 -10.64 26.31
CA TRP A 196 -22.09 -11.56 26.37
C TRP A 196 -22.46 -12.98 25.91
N GLY A 197 -21.71 -13.50 24.94
CA GLY A 197 -21.98 -14.81 24.34
C GLY A 197 -23.02 -14.79 23.22
N SER A 198 -23.49 -13.61 22.81
CA SER A 198 -24.41 -13.49 21.66
C SER A 198 -23.80 -14.13 20.40
N PRO A 199 -24.58 -14.95 19.66
CA PRO A 199 -24.12 -15.53 18.40
C PRO A 199 -23.95 -14.45 17.31
N PHE A 200 -24.47 -13.24 17.51
CA PHE A 200 -24.38 -12.12 16.59
C PHE A 200 -23.16 -11.23 16.82
N ILE A 201 -22.30 -11.61 17.77
CA ILE A 201 -21.08 -10.88 18.13
C ILE A 201 -19.88 -11.77 17.91
N VAL A 202 -18.77 -11.21 17.44
CA VAL A 202 -17.47 -11.86 17.47
C VAL A 202 -16.40 -10.97 18.10
N GLU A 203 -15.67 -11.53 19.05
CA GLU A 203 -14.50 -10.89 19.61
C GLU A 203 -13.35 -10.91 18.58
N THR A 204 -12.75 -9.75 18.36
CA THR A 204 -11.65 -9.54 17.42
C THR A 204 -10.52 -8.83 18.15
N THR A 205 -9.37 -9.49 18.22
CA THR A 205 -8.17 -8.90 18.81
C THR A 205 -7.36 -8.19 17.72
N ILE A 206 -7.01 -6.94 17.96
CA ILE A 206 -6.09 -6.15 17.14
C ILE A 206 -4.75 -6.10 17.86
N THR A 207 -3.68 -6.45 17.17
CA THR A 207 -2.31 -6.32 17.69
C THR A 207 -1.56 -5.23 16.95
N ARG A 208 -0.97 -4.29 17.70
CA ARG A 208 -0.08 -3.25 17.18
C ARG A 208 1.36 -3.47 17.63
N ARG A 209 2.26 -3.47 16.65
CA ARG A 209 3.71 -3.54 16.84
C ARG A 209 4.42 -2.33 16.24
N ASN A 210 5.56 -1.97 16.85
CA ASN A 210 6.48 -0.98 16.30
C ASN A 210 7.28 -1.57 15.11
N VAL A 211 8.17 -0.75 14.55
CA VAL A 211 9.05 -1.14 13.43
C VAL A 211 10.05 -2.26 13.79
N SER A 212 10.33 -2.48 15.08
CA SER A 212 11.23 -3.53 15.59
C SER A 212 10.50 -4.84 15.91
N GLY A 213 9.17 -4.85 15.89
CA GLY A 213 8.35 -6.03 16.20
C GLY A 213 7.86 -6.11 17.64
N ASP A 214 8.21 -5.15 18.49
CA ASP A 214 7.72 -5.11 19.87
C ASP A 214 6.29 -4.59 19.93
N LEU A 215 5.53 -5.02 20.94
CA LEU A 215 4.20 -4.49 21.19
C LEU A 215 4.26 -3.00 21.52
N LEU A 216 3.38 -2.22 20.89
CA LEU A 216 3.30 -0.80 21.15
C LEU A 216 2.67 -0.55 22.54
N PRO A 217 3.34 0.09 23.51
CA PRO A 217 2.83 0.17 24.89
C PRO A 217 1.49 0.91 24.99
N SER A 218 1.29 1.95 24.18
CA SER A 218 0.06 2.72 24.08
C SER A 218 -0.05 3.37 22.70
N GLY A 219 -1.26 3.68 22.25
CA GLY A 219 -1.48 4.45 21.03
C GLY A 219 -2.94 4.40 20.59
N THR A 220 -3.23 4.92 19.41
CA THR A 220 -4.59 4.91 18.84
C THR A 220 -4.61 4.25 17.47
N VAL A 221 -5.75 3.68 17.10
CA VAL A 221 -6.05 3.22 15.75
C VAL A 221 -7.37 3.83 15.28
N GLN A 222 -7.52 3.99 13.96
CA GLN A 222 -8.81 4.33 13.35
C GLN A 222 -9.47 3.04 12.88
N VAL A 223 -10.70 2.82 13.33
CA VAL A 223 -11.52 1.65 13.06
C VAL A 223 -12.65 2.04 12.13
N SER A 224 -12.93 1.22 11.12
CA SER A 224 -14.11 1.39 10.27
C SER A 224 -14.65 0.04 9.79
N LEU A 225 -15.98 -0.04 9.69
CA LEU A 225 -16.70 -1.15 9.09
C LEU A 225 -17.43 -0.68 7.84
N ASN A 226 -17.44 -1.48 6.78
CA ASN A 226 -18.17 -1.17 5.56
C ASN A 226 -18.73 -2.46 4.93
N PRO A 227 -20.04 -2.52 4.59
CA PRO A 227 -21.08 -1.51 4.80
C PRO A 227 -21.64 -1.47 6.24
N ILE A 228 -21.96 -0.27 6.74
CA ILE A 228 -22.52 -0.07 8.10
C ILE A 228 -24.01 -0.42 8.23
N THR A 229 -24.68 -0.81 7.14
CA THR A 229 -26.13 -1.03 7.12
C THR A 229 -26.58 -2.01 8.19
N ASN A 230 -25.81 -3.09 8.40
CA ASN A 230 -26.11 -4.16 9.37
C ASN A 230 -24.87 -4.58 10.17
N THR A 231 -23.84 -3.75 10.17
CA THR A 231 -22.56 -4.05 10.82
C THR A 231 -22.10 -2.87 11.65
N ALA A 232 -21.63 -3.18 12.84
CA ALA A 232 -21.08 -2.23 13.77
C ALA A 232 -20.02 -2.93 14.63
N TYR A 233 -19.22 -2.16 15.34
CA TYR A 233 -18.39 -2.68 16.41
C TYR A 233 -18.77 -2.02 17.73
N SER A 234 -18.39 -2.67 18.83
CA SER A 234 -18.35 -2.06 20.15
C SER A 234 -17.03 -2.40 20.83
N THR A 235 -16.76 -1.76 21.96
CA THR A 235 -15.54 -1.96 22.77
C THR A 235 -15.90 -2.45 24.16
N LEU A 236 -14.89 -2.73 24.99
CA LEU A 236 -15.13 -3.01 26.39
C LEU A 236 -15.62 -1.75 27.10
N ASP A 237 -16.55 -1.94 28.04
CA ASP A 237 -16.98 -0.91 28.98
C ASP A 237 -15.78 -0.27 29.67
N ASP A 238 -15.69 1.06 29.62
CA ASP A 238 -14.59 1.79 30.23
C ASP A 238 -15.01 2.39 31.59
N PRO A 239 -14.07 2.57 32.53
CA PRO A 239 -14.40 3.13 33.85
C PRO A 239 -14.60 4.66 33.82
N ALA A 240 -14.30 5.34 32.71
CA ALA A 240 -14.40 6.79 32.57
C ALA A 240 -15.84 7.26 32.27
N THR A 241 -16.65 6.44 31.60
CA THR A 241 -18.02 6.73 31.17
C THR A 241 -19.07 6.01 32.00
N THR A 242 -19.07 6.20 33.32
CA THR A 242 -19.96 5.50 34.30
C THR A 242 -21.49 5.45 34.04
N ALA A 243 -22.01 6.21 33.07
CA ALA A 243 -23.43 6.22 32.69
C ALA A 243 -23.73 5.53 31.35
N ILE A 244 -22.71 5.11 30.60
CA ILE A 244 -22.81 4.50 29.28
C ILE A 244 -22.02 3.20 29.34
N ASN A 245 -22.57 2.12 28.77
CA ASN A 245 -21.83 0.89 28.56
C ASN A 245 -21.37 0.85 27.10
N GLU A 246 -20.08 1.03 26.84
CA GLU A 246 -19.53 1.03 25.48
C GLU A 246 -19.77 -0.30 24.77
N PHE A 247 -19.88 -1.41 25.50
CA PHE A 247 -20.18 -2.72 24.91
C PHE A 247 -21.53 -2.75 24.19
N ASP A 248 -22.49 -1.96 24.68
CA ASP A 248 -23.84 -1.87 24.11
C ASP A 248 -23.95 -0.80 23.00
N GLN A 249 -22.90 0.01 22.79
CA GLN A 249 -22.86 1.03 21.76
C GLN A 249 -22.46 0.44 20.41
N LEU A 250 -23.29 0.63 19.38
CA LEU A 250 -23.01 0.18 18.01
C LEU A 250 -22.35 1.30 17.21
N ILE A 251 -21.07 1.14 16.92
CA ILE A 251 -20.20 2.14 16.26
C ILE A 251 -19.87 1.66 14.84
N GLY A 252 -20.07 2.52 13.83
CA GLY A 252 -19.69 2.20 12.44
C GLY A 252 -18.22 2.51 12.13
N GLN A 253 -17.69 3.59 12.71
CA GLN A 253 -16.31 4.04 12.57
C GLN A 253 -15.92 4.94 13.74
N GLY A 254 -14.63 4.95 14.12
CA GLY A 254 -14.15 5.73 15.26
C GLY A 254 -12.66 5.58 15.49
N THR A 255 -12.15 6.32 16.48
CA THR A 255 -10.78 6.17 16.98
C THR A 255 -10.82 5.34 18.24
N GLU A 256 -9.95 4.33 18.33
CA GLU A 256 -9.87 3.43 19.48
C GLU A 256 -8.47 3.35 20.05
N ASP A 257 -8.38 3.22 21.37
CA ASP A 257 -7.12 3.13 22.10
C ASP A 257 -6.55 1.71 22.08
N ILE A 258 -5.23 1.63 22.02
CA ILE A 258 -4.43 0.42 22.17
C ILE A 258 -3.73 0.50 23.52
N VAL A 259 -3.86 -0.56 24.30
CA VAL A 259 -3.17 -0.72 25.59
C VAL A 259 -2.30 -1.97 25.52
N ALA A 260 -1.01 -1.84 25.85
CA ALA A 260 -0.03 -2.93 25.78
C ALA A 260 -0.01 -3.65 24.42
N GLY A 261 -0.22 -2.90 23.34
CA GLY A 261 -0.18 -3.39 21.96
C GLY A 261 -1.43 -4.14 21.53
N LYS A 262 -2.49 -4.12 22.34
CA LYS A 262 -3.75 -4.82 22.11
C LYS A 262 -4.96 -3.89 22.15
N LEU A 263 -5.95 -4.19 21.33
CA LEU A 263 -7.31 -3.66 21.36
C LEU A 263 -8.26 -4.82 21.10
N THR A 264 -9.34 -4.87 21.86
CA THR A 264 -10.42 -5.84 21.64
C THR A 264 -11.63 -5.11 21.08
N LEU A 265 -12.07 -5.55 19.91
CA LEU A 265 -13.32 -5.10 19.29
C LEU A 265 -14.33 -6.23 19.31
N PHE A 266 -15.59 -5.88 19.57
CA PHE A 266 -16.72 -6.78 19.38
C PHE A 266 -17.39 -6.42 18.08
N ILE A 267 -17.30 -7.29 17.08
CA ILE A 267 -17.89 -7.04 15.76
C ILE A 267 -19.29 -7.63 15.73
N HIS A 268 -20.29 -6.82 15.36
CA HIS A 268 -21.70 -7.13 15.45
C HIS A 268 -22.32 -7.31 14.07
N SER A 269 -23.16 -8.34 13.97
CA SER A 269 -24.30 -8.38 13.05
C SER A 269 -25.49 -7.81 13.81
N PHE A 270 -26.03 -6.68 13.36
CA PHE A 270 -27.18 -6.07 14.02
C PHE A 270 -28.33 -5.83 13.06
N ASN A 271 -29.49 -5.55 13.63
CA ASN A 271 -30.66 -5.09 12.89
C ASN A 271 -31.28 -3.91 13.64
N ILE A 272 -31.69 -2.90 12.90
CA ILE A 272 -32.59 -1.87 13.42
C ILE A 272 -34.01 -2.42 13.27
N THR A 273 -34.83 -2.36 14.32
CA THR A 273 -36.21 -2.84 14.27
C THR A 273 -36.95 -2.29 13.05
N GLY A 274 -37.46 -3.17 12.19
CA GLY A 274 -38.15 -2.81 10.94
C GLY A 274 -37.27 -2.71 9.69
N GLN A 275 -35.95 -2.86 9.85
CA GLN A 275 -35.01 -3.09 8.75
C GLN A 275 -34.69 -4.58 8.65
N ALA A 276 -34.05 -4.99 7.55
CA ALA A 276 -33.62 -6.36 7.37
C ALA A 276 -32.10 -6.47 7.47
N THR A 277 -31.62 -7.44 8.26
CA THR A 277 -30.21 -7.83 8.20
C THR A 277 -29.95 -8.57 6.91
N GLN A 278 -29.38 -7.86 5.94
CA GLN A 278 -28.96 -8.39 4.66
C GLN A 278 -27.71 -9.27 4.83
N PRO A 279 -27.77 -10.56 4.46
CA PRO A 279 -26.58 -11.40 4.35
C PRO A 279 -25.62 -10.83 3.29
N GLY A 280 -24.33 -10.92 3.55
CA GLY A 280 -23.33 -10.36 2.66
C GLY A 280 -21.97 -10.14 3.32
N PRO A 281 -20.94 -9.86 2.52
CA PRO A 281 -19.63 -9.54 3.02
C PRO A 281 -19.59 -8.14 3.63
N PHE A 282 -18.73 -7.97 4.62
CA PHE A 282 -18.36 -6.66 5.14
C PHE A 282 -16.90 -6.67 5.58
N THR A 283 -16.28 -5.49 5.57
CA THR A 283 -14.85 -5.35 5.81
C THR A 283 -14.59 -4.48 7.03
N LEU A 284 -13.81 -5.00 7.97
CA LEU A 284 -13.16 -4.23 9.02
C LEU A 284 -11.86 -3.67 8.46
N THR A 285 -11.67 -2.35 8.54
CA THR A 285 -10.41 -1.68 8.21
C THR A 285 -9.85 -1.00 9.44
N ILE A 286 -8.60 -1.31 9.74
CA ILE A 286 -7.81 -0.68 10.80
C ILE A 286 -6.71 0.14 10.14
N THR A 287 -6.63 1.42 10.47
CA THR A 287 -5.48 2.26 10.08
C THR A 287 -4.80 2.86 11.30
N ALA A 288 -3.50 3.13 11.19
CA ALA A 288 -2.73 3.74 12.26
C ALA A 288 -1.51 4.47 11.69
N THR A 289 -1.03 5.48 12.40
CA THR A 289 0.29 6.05 12.14
C THR A 289 1.29 5.43 13.10
N ASP A 290 2.46 5.01 12.60
CA ASP A 290 3.53 4.55 13.48
C ASP A 290 4.21 5.75 14.16
N PRO A 291 4.29 5.77 15.50
CA PRO A 291 4.84 6.92 16.22
C PRO A 291 6.36 7.08 16.06
N SER A 292 7.09 6.01 15.74
CA SER A 292 8.55 6.04 15.58
C SER A 292 8.99 6.49 14.19
N THR A 293 8.22 6.10 13.16
CA THR A 293 8.59 6.33 11.75
C THR A 293 7.70 7.34 11.03
N GLY A 294 6.51 7.62 11.55
CA GLY A 294 5.48 8.45 10.89
C GLY A 294 4.74 7.74 9.75
N ALA A 295 5.02 6.45 9.51
CA ALA A 295 4.41 5.70 8.42
C ALA A 295 2.92 5.44 8.66
N ASN A 296 2.11 5.56 7.61
CA ASN A 296 0.70 5.18 7.64
C ASN A 296 0.56 3.69 7.36
N LEU A 297 -0.16 3.01 8.24
CA LEU A 297 -0.39 1.57 8.23
C LEU A 297 -1.87 1.30 8.01
N SER A 298 -2.18 0.24 7.27
CA SER A 298 -3.55 -0.21 7.02
C SER A 298 -3.62 -1.72 6.97
N LYS A 299 -4.65 -2.31 7.58
CA LYS A 299 -4.97 -3.73 7.50
C LYS A 299 -6.48 -3.90 7.39
N GLN A 300 -6.90 -4.87 6.57
CA GLN A 300 -8.30 -5.22 6.38
C GLN A 300 -8.56 -6.66 6.78
N GLN A 301 -9.76 -6.90 7.32
CA GLN A 301 -10.30 -8.22 7.60
C GLN A 301 -11.70 -8.32 7.02
N LEU A 302 -11.92 -9.32 6.17
CA LEU A 302 -13.23 -9.63 5.60
C LEU A 302 -14.02 -10.52 6.56
N PHE A 303 -15.29 -10.18 6.74
CA PHE A 303 -16.29 -10.96 7.44
C PHE A 303 -17.48 -11.23 6.53
N GLN A 304 -18.33 -12.18 6.92
CA GLN A 304 -19.54 -12.54 6.20
C GLN A 304 -20.71 -12.66 7.16
N ILE A 305 -21.82 -11.96 6.87
CA ILE A 305 -23.12 -12.25 7.46
C ILE A 305 -23.81 -13.33 6.62
N VAL A 306 -24.28 -14.40 7.26
CA VAL A 306 -25.00 -15.50 6.62
C VAL A 306 -26.44 -15.59 7.10
N ALA A 307 -27.35 -15.95 6.20
CA ALA A 307 -28.72 -16.26 6.56
C ALA A 307 -28.76 -17.50 7.47
N GLN A 308 -29.63 -17.49 8.49
CA GLN A 308 -29.81 -18.64 9.40
C GLN A 308 -30.72 -19.72 8.82
N ALA A 309 -31.47 -19.39 7.77
CA ALA A 309 -32.32 -20.29 7.02
C ALA A 309 -32.14 -20.03 5.52
N PRO A 310 -32.50 -20.98 4.64
CA PRO A 310 -32.58 -20.71 3.21
C PRO A 310 -33.46 -19.49 2.95
N GLN A 311 -32.97 -18.54 2.16
CA GLN A 311 -33.74 -17.36 1.77
C GLN A 311 -34.81 -17.76 0.76
N LEU A 312 -35.97 -18.19 1.26
CA LEU A 312 -37.12 -18.52 0.45
C LEU A 312 -38.02 -17.30 0.29
N PRO A 313 -38.56 -17.01 -0.90
CA PRO A 313 -39.50 -15.91 -1.10
C PRO A 313 -40.71 -16.02 -0.16
N ALA A 314 -40.97 -14.95 0.57
CA ALA A 314 -42.12 -14.84 1.47
C ALA A 314 -43.03 -13.66 1.10
N THR A 315 -42.45 -12.53 0.69
CA THR A 315 -43.21 -11.34 0.30
C THR A 315 -42.64 -10.70 -0.96
N ILE A 316 -43.54 -10.07 -1.75
CA ILE A 316 -43.18 -9.28 -2.92
C ILE A 316 -43.77 -7.88 -2.70
N GLU A 317 -42.91 -6.87 -2.71
CA GLU A 317 -43.30 -5.47 -2.68
C GLU A 317 -43.13 -4.86 -4.08
N ILE A 318 -44.17 -4.21 -4.58
CA ILE A 318 -44.14 -3.57 -5.90
C ILE A 318 -44.00 -2.06 -5.72
N ILE A 319 -42.93 -1.51 -6.24
CA ILE A 319 -42.67 -0.07 -6.31
C ILE A 319 -42.94 0.36 -7.75
N ARG A 320 -43.83 1.35 -7.94
CA ARG A 320 -44.14 1.93 -9.25
C ARG A 320 -44.09 3.44 -9.20
N GLN A 321 -43.69 4.06 -10.29
CA GLN A 321 -43.83 5.51 -10.44
C GLN A 321 -45.31 5.91 -10.42
N SER A 322 -45.62 6.99 -9.68
CA SER A 322 -46.95 7.59 -9.59
C SER A 322 -47.20 8.56 -10.75
N ALA A 323 -47.22 8.03 -11.97
CA ALA A 323 -47.56 8.77 -13.18
C ALA A 323 -48.53 7.98 -14.06
N THR A 324 -49.31 8.69 -14.86
CA THR A 324 -50.24 8.10 -15.82
C THR A 324 -49.49 7.64 -17.08
N LEU A 325 -49.83 6.46 -17.57
CA LEU A 325 -49.33 5.93 -18.84
C LEU A 325 -50.30 6.31 -19.96
N TYR A 326 -49.76 6.84 -21.06
CA TYR A 326 -50.51 7.25 -22.24
C TYR A 326 -50.10 6.45 -23.47
N ILE A 327 -51.02 6.35 -24.43
CA ILE A 327 -50.77 5.72 -25.73
C ILE A 327 -49.65 6.45 -26.49
N GLN A 328 -48.92 5.72 -27.31
CA GLN A 328 -47.87 6.29 -28.15
C GLN A 328 -48.45 7.36 -29.10
N GLY A 329 -47.77 8.50 -29.21
CA GLY A 329 -48.21 9.62 -30.06
C GLY A 329 -49.17 10.62 -29.41
N SER A 330 -49.61 10.38 -28.16
CA SER A 330 -50.46 11.31 -27.40
C SER A 330 -49.75 12.54 -26.83
N GLY A 331 -48.41 12.55 -26.84
CA GLY A 331 -47.58 13.60 -26.22
C GLY A 331 -47.36 13.45 -24.71
N GLY A 332 -47.99 12.47 -24.06
CA GLY A 332 -47.77 12.13 -22.64
C GLY A 332 -46.74 11.01 -22.42
N ASN A 333 -46.47 10.68 -21.15
CA ASN A 333 -45.57 9.58 -20.76
C ASN A 333 -46.09 8.24 -21.29
N ASN A 334 -45.31 7.56 -22.11
CA ASN A 334 -45.64 6.25 -22.69
C ASN A 334 -44.76 5.10 -22.14
N THR A 335 -44.01 5.36 -21.07
CA THR A 335 -43.21 4.36 -20.35
C THR A 335 -43.23 4.68 -18.86
N LEU A 336 -43.30 3.66 -18.00
CA LEU A 336 -43.20 3.77 -16.55
C LEU A 336 -42.22 2.74 -16.01
N LEU A 337 -41.46 3.12 -14.98
CA LEU A 337 -40.61 2.17 -14.25
C LEU A 337 -41.40 1.51 -13.11
N MET A 338 -41.21 0.20 -13.00
CA MET A 338 -41.69 -0.61 -11.89
C MET A 338 -40.56 -1.51 -11.41
N GLN A 339 -40.55 -1.79 -10.12
CA GLN A 339 -39.60 -2.67 -9.46
C GLN A 339 -40.36 -3.59 -8.53
N ALA A 340 -39.94 -4.85 -8.47
CA ALA A 340 -40.36 -5.78 -7.43
C ALA A 340 -39.19 -6.00 -6.48
N LEU A 341 -39.44 -5.87 -5.18
CA LEU A 341 -38.53 -6.31 -4.13
C LEU A 341 -39.06 -7.64 -3.61
N VAL A 342 -38.30 -8.71 -3.81
CA VAL A 342 -38.61 -10.02 -3.24
C VAL A 342 -37.88 -10.14 -1.91
N LYS A 343 -38.62 -10.39 -0.84
CA LYS A 343 -38.06 -10.55 0.51
C LYS A 343 -38.36 -11.93 1.05
N ASP A 344 -37.44 -12.45 1.85
CA ASP A 344 -37.63 -13.69 2.59
C ASP A 344 -38.49 -13.51 3.85
N GLY A 345 -38.72 -14.59 4.59
CA GLY A 345 -39.51 -14.57 5.82
C GLY A 345 -38.91 -13.74 6.96
N ALA A 346 -37.64 -13.34 6.83
CA ALA A 346 -36.93 -12.45 7.73
C ALA A 346 -36.79 -11.02 7.18
N ALA A 347 -37.57 -10.69 6.14
CA ALA A 347 -37.57 -9.42 5.41
C ALA A 347 -36.27 -9.08 4.66
N ALA A 348 -35.27 -9.97 4.60
CA ALA A 348 -34.05 -9.73 3.84
C ALA A 348 -34.33 -9.83 2.33
N LEU A 349 -33.65 -8.99 1.54
CA LEU A 349 -33.79 -9.02 0.10
C LEU A 349 -33.23 -10.33 -0.44
N ILE A 350 -34.02 -10.98 -1.28
CA ILE A 350 -33.57 -12.11 -2.08
C ILE A 350 -32.81 -11.54 -3.28
N PRO A 351 -31.51 -11.85 -3.44
CA PRO A 351 -30.75 -11.36 -4.57
C PRO A 351 -31.32 -11.85 -5.89
N ASP A 352 -31.14 -11.06 -6.95
CA ASP A 352 -31.37 -11.53 -8.32
C ASP A 352 -30.59 -12.84 -8.54
N PRO A 353 -31.17 -13.83 -9.24
CA PRO A 353 -30.45 -15.01 -9.68
C PRO A 353 -29.22 -14.59 -10.48
N ILE A 354 -28.11 -15.31 -10.28
CA ILE A 354 -26.92 -15.14 -11.10
C ILE A 354 -27.26 -15.30 -12.58
N ALA A 355 -26.60 -14.54 -13.45
CA ALA A 355 -26.80 -14.65 -14.89
C ALA A 355 -26.54 -16.10 -15.36
N GLY A 356 -27.51 -16.69 -16.06
CA GLY A 356 -27.51 -18.09 -16.46
C GLY A 356 -28.30 -19.04 -15.56
N ALA A 357 -28.95 -18.54 -14.50
CA ALA A 357 -29.81 -19.36 -13.64
C ALA A 357 -31.06 -19.88 -14.39
N THR A 358 -31.55 -21.05 -13.99
CA THR A 358 -32.73 -21.73 -14.59
C THR A 358 -34.07 -21.23 -14.05
N PHE A 359 -34.04 -20.32 -13.07
CA PHE A 359 -35.21 -19.77 -12.40
C PHE A 359 -35.15 -18.23 -12.37
N ASN A 360 -36.32 -17.60 -12.32
CA ASN A 360 -36.49 -16.14 -12.21
C ASN A 360 -37.15 -15.83 -10.86
N ASN A 361 -36.88 -14.67 -10.27
CA ASN A 361 -37.49 -14.30 -8.99
C ASN A 361 -38.95 -13.84 -9.14
N VAL A 362 -39.29 -13.18 -10.25
CA VAL A 362 -40.60 -12.54 -10.43
C VAL A 362 -41.21 -12.85 -11.80
N GLN A 363 -42.51 -13.12 -11.82
CA GLN A 363 -43.32 -13.13 -13.04
C GLN A 363 -44.30 -11.96 -12.99
N TRP A 364 -44.32 -11.16 -14.06
CA TRP A 364 -45.24 -10.04 -14.25
C TRP A 364 -46.28 -10.40 -15.30
N ASP A 365 -47.57 -10.25 -14.96
CA ASP A 365 -48.69 -10.56 -15.84
C ASP A 365 -49.69 -9.39 -15.92
N ILE A 366 -50.05 -8.98 -17.14
CA ILE A 366 -51.13 -8.01 -17.39
C ILE A 366 -52.47 -8.76 -17.49
N VAL A 367 -53.25 -8.73 -16.41
CA VAL A 367 -54.45 -9.58 -16.22
C VAL A 367 -55.68 -9.10 -17.01
N ASP A 368 -55.80 -7.81 -17.33
CA ASP A 368 -56.98 -7.25 -18.00
C ASP A 368 -56.63 -6.54 -19.33
N GLN A 369 -57.60 -6.50 -20.25
CA GLN A 369 -57.57 -5.74 -21.50
C GLN A 369 -58.70 -4.72 -21.47
N GLY A 370 -58.40 -3.52 -20.97
CA GLY A 370 -59.27 -2.38 -21.22
C GLY A 370 -59.38 -2.10 -22.72
N VAL A 371 -60.43 -1.37 -23.11
CA VAL A 371 -60.72 -0.99 -24.51
C VAL A 371 -59.57 -0.20 -25.18
N ASN A 372 -58.66 0.37 -24.37
CA ASN A 372 -57.46 1.09 -24.80
C ASN A 372 -56.14 0.32 -24.53
N GLY A 373 -56.21 -1.00 -24.40
CA GLY A 373 -55.04 -1.83 -24.07
C GLY A 373 -54.00 -1.93 -25.19
N GLY A 374 -52.79 -2.33 -24.81
CA GLY A 374 -51.64 -2.49 -25.73
C GLY A 374 -50.29 -2.45 -25.04
N GLU A 375 -50.29 -2.34 -23.72
CA GLU A 375 -49.12 -2.26 -22.87
C GLU A 375 -48.35 -3.57 -22.84
N VAL A 376 -47.04 -3.47 -22.72
CA VAL A 376 -46.11 -4.58 -22.55
C VAL A 376 -45.16 -4.27 -21.42
N PHE A 377 -44.73 -5.30 -20.70
CA PHE A 377 -43.58 -5.21 -19.82
C PHE A 377 -42.30 -5.43 -20.61
N ARG A 378 -41.22 -4.80 -20.15
CA ARG A 378 -39.85 -5.00 -20.64
C ARG A 378 -38.95 -5.23 -19.44
N GLY A 379 -38.05 -6.20 -19.53
CA GLY A 379 -37.11 -6.52 -18.46
C GLY A 379 -35.98 -7.43 -18.90
N VAL A 380 -35.23 -7.96 -17.93
CA VAL A 380 -34.13 -8.90 -18.15
C VAL A 380 -34.41 -10.17 -17.38
N ASN A 381 -34.37 -11.32 -18.05
CA ASN A 381 -34.56 -12.62 -17.41
C ASN A 381 -33.26 -13.14 -16.76
N ALA A 382 -33.36 -14.25 -16.03
CA ALA A 382 -32.23 -14.88 -15.35
C ALA A 382 -31.10 -15.32 -16.29
N ALA A 383 -31.36 -15.54 -17.59
CA ALA A 383 -30.33 -15.83 -18.59
C ALA A 383 -29.59 -14.56 -19.07
N GLY A 384 -29.94 -13.38 -18.55
CA GLY A 384 -29.37 -12.09 -18.98
C GLY A 384 -29.95 -11.59 -20.30
N LEU A 385 -31.04 -12.17 -20.80
CA LEU A 385 -31.67 -11.80 -22.06
C LEU A 385 -32.80 -10.79 -21.82
N ALA A 386 -32.91 -9.80 -22.71
CA ALA A 386 -34.04 -8.89 -22.72
C ALA A 386 -35.32 -9.66 -23.07
N VAL A 387 -36.37 -9.45 -22.28
CA VAL A 387 -37.70 -10.04 -22.47
C VAL A 387 -38.75 -8.95 -22.57
N GLU A 388 -39.70 -9.12 -23.48
CA GLU A 388 -40.81 -8.19 -23.71
C GLU A 388 -42.11 -8.97 -23.92
N GLY A 389 -43.19 -8.49 -23.34
CA GLY A 389 -44.51 -9.06 -23.55
C GLY A 389 -45.48 -8.72 -22.43
N ARG A 390 -46.67 -9.31 -22.50
CA ARG A 390 -47.73 -9.15 -21.49
C ARG A 390 -47.53 -10.03 -20.26
N SER A 391 -46.74 -11.08 -20.42
CA SER A 391 -46.27 -11.97 -19.37
C SER A 391 -44.77 -12.07 -19.53
N ILE A 392 -44.00 -11.59 -18.55
CA ILE A 392 -42.55 -11.72 -18.56
C ILE A 392 -42.05 -12.30 -17.25
N ARG A 393 -40.97 -13.07 -17.31
CA ARG A 393 -40.23 -13.54 -16.14
C ARG A 393 -38.93 -12.78 -16.07
N VAL A 394 -38.67 -12.15 -14.94
CA VAL A 394 -37.50 -11.30 -14.72
C VAL A 394 -36.71 -11.81 -13.53
N ARG A 395 -35.40 -11.63 -13.63
CA ARG A 395 -34.47 -12.01 -12.58
C ARG A 395 -34.65 -11.13 -11.35
#